data_AF-A0A0F9YX21-F1
#
_entry.id   AF-A0A0F9YX21-F1
#
_cell.length_a   1.000
_cell.length_b   1.000
_cell.length_c   1.000
_cell.angle_alpha   90.00
_cell.angle_beta   90.00
_cell.angle_gamma   90.00
#
_symmetry.space_group_name_H-M   'P 1'
#
loop_
_entity.id
_entity.type
_entity.pdbx_description
1 polymer ?
#
loop_
_entity_poly.entity_id
_entity_poly.type
_entity_poly.pdbx_seq_one_letter_code
_entity_poly.pdbx_strand_id
1 'polypeptide(L)'
;MKKKLSIFFSTLILINSKSHTTEQVDPISNIQNNQLINFKIDTLNKSETLSPCENNNLNNPVELNIDTEIGEYADSTETKRKSDWKYVFLVVHGTWAQNTPWWASDQPFAQQLLEGSKFIGKKMAESIGFKWSGELNHEDREAAAKELVKLIERFDSKTKIICVSHSHGTNIVNMASQILREKELKQASQRPHSLLPEAENPKHRYKIDTVYALATPVEMTKYYPDMNIIKRFYNFFSFKDGIQTVFGTYNRIYPKHHRISNIRIFLDDQEPSHTTIHPCLLSHWLPLVHKYLWKRNIGGFQNFQFGECAEVRVYKHKVPTYKLDPNIINIAEAEKHSRSEGTRSLMEIEKNYTDELKEKFEEEQQAEIPDIQTAVALKLYITKVCENKISTI
;
A
#
# COMPACT_ATOMS: atom_id res chain seq x y z
N MET A 1 -3.05 40.27 31.74
CA MET A 1 -1.58 40.25 31.53
C MET A 1 -1.02 38.90 31.97
N LYS A 2 -0.75 37.99 31.02
CA LYS A 2 0.04 36.77 31.20
C LYS A 2 0.81 36.57 29.89
N LYS A 3 2.13 36.83 29.88
CA LYS A 3 3.01 36.51 28.75
C LYS A 3 3.63 35.14 29.01
N LYS A 4 3.37 34.19 28.11
CA LYS A 4 4.13 32.93 27.99
C LYS A 4 5.36 33.20 27.14
N LEU A 5 6.52 32.79 27.62
CA LEU A 5 7.79 32.81 26.90
C LEU A 5 7.97 31.43 26.22
N SER A 6 8.23 31.47 24.92
CA SER A 6 8.59 30.33 24.06
C SER A 6 10.11 30.22 24.04
N ILE A 7 10.66 29.01 24.21
CA ILE A 7 12.09 28.74 23.98
C ILE A 7 12.20 27.74 22.82
N PHE A 8 12.79 28.22 21.73
CA PHE A 8 13.37 27.47 20.63
C PHE A 8 14.81 27.10 20.99
N PHE A 9 15.28 25.91 20.59
CA PHE A 9 16.70 25.66 20.41
C PHE A 9 16.97 25.34 18.94
N SER A 10 17.64 26.27 18.28
CA SER A 10 18.34 26.10 17.02
C SER A 10 19.82 26.13 17.33
N THR A 11 20.60 25.14 16.87
CA THR A 11 22.04 25.31 16.69
C THR A 11 22.47 24.71 15.36
N LEU A 12 22.94 25.58 14.48
CA LEU A 12 23.59 25.36 13.20
C LEU A 12 25.09 25.56 13.43
N ILE A 13 25.96 24.69 12.90
CA ILE A 13 27.35 25.07 12.57
C ILE A 13 27.66 24.57 11.16
N LEU A 14 27.87 25.55 10.25
CA LEU A 14 28.55 25.42 8.97
C LEU A 14 30.02 25.10 9.18
N ILE A 15 30.62 24.27 8.32
CA ILE A 15 32.02 24.45 7.91
C ILE A 15 32.10 24.50 6.38
N ASN A 16 32.84 25.51 5.94
CA ASN A 16 32.99 26.05 4.60
C ASN A 16 34.12 25.32 3.86
N SER A 17 34.00 25.24 2.53
CA SER A 17 34.98 24.66 1.61
C SER A 17 35.86 25.73 0.93
N LYS A 18 37.15 25.40 0.70
CA LYS A 18 38.18 25.93 -0.25
C LYS A 18 39.52 26.07 0.50
N SER A 19 40.73 25.83 -0.03
CA SER A 19 41.29 25.35 -1.30
C SER A 19 42.82 25.18 -1.11
N HIS A 20 43.45 24.31 -1.91
CA HIS A 20 44.89 24.07 -2.20
C HIS A 20 46.02 24.80 -1.44
N THR A 21 47.06 24.04 -1.03
CA THR A 21 48.45 24.06 -1.59
C THR A 21 49.30 22.88 -1.09
N THR A 22 50.28 22.51 -1.91
CA THR A 22 51.28 21.41 -1.85
C THR A 22 52.35 21.53 -0.76
N GLU A 23 52.80 20.41 -0.18
CA GLU A 23 54.23 20.05 -0.01
C GLU A 23 54.44 18.59 0.48
N GLN A 24 55.47 17.93 -0.06
CA GLN A 24 55.97 16.59 0.25
C GLN A 24 56.84 16.57 1.51
N VAL A 25 56.68 15.56 2.39
CA VAL A 25 57.78 14.93 3.16
C VAL A 25 57.45 13.44 3.43
N ASP A 26 58.49 12.61 3.31
CA ASP A 26 58.57 11.14 3.30
C ASP A 26 58.31 10.39 4.65
N PRO A 27 58.25 9.03 4.64
CA PRO A 27 57.53 8.22 5.63
C PRO A 27 58.44 7.49 6.63
N ILE A 28 57.99 7.31 7.88
CA ILE A 28 58.59 6.36 8.84
C ILE A 28 57.51 5.65 9.70
N SER A 29 57.43 4.34 9.45
CA SER A 29 57.23 3.17 10.33
C SER A 29 56.16 3.09 11.44
N ASN A 30 55.49 1.94 11.40
CA ASN A 30 55.08 1.08 12.52
C ASN A 30 53.99 1.58 13.47
N ILE A 31 52.83 0.92 13.43
CA ILE A 31 52.35 0.08 14.54
C ILE A 31 51.42 -1.00 13.98
N GLN A 32 51.66 -2.22 14.43
CA GLN A 32 50.92 -3.44 14.16
C GLN A 32 49.59 -3.47 14.92
N ASN A 33 48.66 -4.25 14.36
CA ASN A 33 47.62 -5.01 15.06
C ASN A 33 46.60 -4.22 15.90
N ASN A 34 45.42 -4.01 15.32
CA ASN A 34 44.23 -4.63 15.89
C ASN A 34 43.22 -4.95 14.79
N GLN A 35 42.85 -6.22 14.73
CA GLN A 35 41.95 -6.83 13.76
C GLN A 35 40.56 -6.18 13.88
N LEU A 36 40.19 -5.40 12.86
CA LEU A 36 38.78 -5.07 12.64
C LEU A 36 38.09 -6.37 12.20
N ILE A 37 37.21 -6.88 13.07
CA ILE A 37 36.24 -7.91 12.70
C ILE A 37 35.29 -7.27 11.69
N ASN A 38 35.56 -7.49 10.40
CA ASN A 38 34.61 -7.25 9.33
C ASN A 38 33.46 -8.25 9.48
N PHE A 39 32.39 -7.86 10.20
CA PHE A 39 31.12 -8.57 10.08
C PHE A 39 30.45 -8.15 8.77
N LYS A 40 30.66 -8.98 7.75
CA LYS A 40 29.77 -9.11 6.60
C LYS A 40 28.36 -9.44 7.11
N ILE A 41 27.45 -8.49 7.04
CA ILE A 41 26.00 -8.76 7.07
C ILE A 41 25.63 -9.32 5.69
N ASP A 42 26.05 -10.56 5.42
CA ASP A 42 25.76 -11.30 4.17
C ASP A 42 24.83 -12.50 4.40
N THR A 43 24.19 -12.62 5.56
CA THR A 43 23.35 -13.79 5.89
C THR A 43 22.07 -13.40 6.61
N LEU A 44 21.17 -12.71 5.90
CA LEU A 44 19.72 -12.78 6.15
C LEU A 44 18.85 -12.51 4.89
N ASN A 45 19.45 -12.44 3.69
CA ASN A 45 18.74 -12.32 2.41
C ASN A 45 18.98 -13.54 1.50
N LYS A 46 18.83 -14.74 2.08
CA LYS A 46 18.51 -15.95 1.32
C LYS A 46 17.17 -16.50 1.78
N SER A 47 16.13 -15.65 1.81
CA SER A 47 14.83 -16.18 1.42
C SER A 47 14.93 -16.38 -0.08
N GLU A 48 14.63 -17.57 -0.58
CA GLU A 48 14.40 -17.80 -2.01
C GLU A 48 13.57 -16.64 -2.56
N THR A 49 14.19 -15.76 -3.33
CA THR A 49 13.47 -14.76 -4.12
C THR A 49 12.78 -15.52 -5.23
N LEU A 50 11.71 -16.23 -4.90
CA LEU A 50 10.68 -16.54 -5.86
C LEU A 50 10.30 -15.18 -6.45
N SER A 51 10.73 -14.92 -7.69
CA SER A 51 10.17 -13.78 -8.40
C SER A 51 8.65 -14.02 -8.37
N PRO A 52 7.84 -13.11 -7.78
CA PRO A 52 6.41 -13.34 -7.59
C PRO A 52 5.66 -13.58 -8.91
N CYS A 53 6.36 -13.35 -10.03
CA CYS A 53 5.91 -13.51 -11.39
C CYS A 53 6.92 -14.31 -12.24
N GLU A 54 7.66 -15.27 -11.67
CA GLU A 54 8.38 -16.23 -12.52
C GLU A 54 7.37 -16.79 -13.52
N ASN A 55 7.80 -16.83 -14.80
CA ASN A 55 7.07 -17.25 -16.00
C ASN A 55 6.52 -18.68 -15.86
N ASN A 56 5.65 -18.89 -14.89
CA ASN A 56 4.65 -19.92 -14.89
C ASN A 56 3.87 -19.64 -16.16
N ASN A 57 4.04 -20.50 -17.15
CA ASN A 57 3.26 -20.56 -18.38
C ASN A 57 1.77 -20.68 -18.01
N LEU A 58 1.17 -19.57 -17.58
CA LEU A 58 -0.26 -19.29 -17.60
C LEU A 58 -0.72 -19.06 -19.06
N ASN A 59 0.13 -19.36 -20.05
CA ASN A 59 -0.20 -19.39 -21.46
C ASN A 59 -1.14 -20.56 -21.83
N ASN A 60 -1.28 -21.54 -20.94
CA ASN A 60 -2.54 -22.28 -20.83
C ASN A 60 -3.26 -21.72 -19.60
N PRO A 61 -3.90 -20.54 -19.68
CA PRO A 61 -4.98 -20.29 -18.73
C PRO A 61 -5.88 -21.51 -18.90
N VAL A 62 -6.38 -22.06 -17.80
CA VAL A 62 -7.29 -23.21 -17.87
C VAL A 62 -8.17 -22.96 -19.09
N GLU A 63 -8.08 -23.83 -20.11
CA GLU A 63 -9.16 -23.99 -21.07
C GLU A 63 -10.33 -24.58 -20.26
N LEU A 64 -10.74 -23.88 -19.19
CA LEU A 64 -12.13 -23.75 -18.87
C LEU A 64 -12.67 -23.35 -20.21
N ASN A 65 -13.45 -24.26 -20.76
CA ASN A 65 -14.11 -24.15 -22.05
C ASN A 65 -15.19 -23.07 -21.86
N ILE A 66 -14.72 -21.88 -21.50
CA ILE A 66 -15.42 -20.63 -21.21
C ILE A 66 -16.21 -20.38 -22.47
N ASP A 67 -15.59 -20.47 -23.64
CA ASP A 67 -16.28 -20.29 -24.91
C ASP A 67 -17.38 -21.32 -25.24
N THR A 68 -17.40 -22.53 -24.64
CA THR A 68 -18.47 -23.52 -24.89
C THR A 68 -19.60 -23.53 -23.85
N GLU A 69 -19.38 -23.07 -22.62
CA GLU A 69 -20.47 -22.81 -21.66
C GLU A 69 -21.02 -21.37 -21.76
N ILE A 70 -20.41 -20.51 -22.59
CA ILE A 70 -20.76 -19.10 -22.70
C ILE A 70 -21.53 -18.84 -23.98
N GLY A 71 -22.84 -19.07 -23.88
CA GLY A 71 -23.79 -18.40 -24.77
C GLY A 71 -23.56 -16.89 -24.74
N GLU A 72 -23.66 -16.25 -25.91
CA GLU A 72 -23.59 -14.80 -26.14
C GLU A 72 -24.64 -14.05 -25.31
N TYR A 73 -24.42 -13.88 -24.01
CA TYR A 73 -25.26 -13.06 -23.16
C TYR A 73 -24.79 -11.60 -23.24
N ALA A 74 -24.98 -11.02 -24.43
CA ALA A 74 -24.87 -9.59 -24.62
C ALA A 74 -26.09 -8.93 -23.95
N ASP A 75 -25.83 -8.04 -23.00
CA ASP A 75 -26.83 -7.23 -22.31
C ASP A 75 -27.67 -6.44 -23.34
N SER A 76 -28.86 -6.94 -23.66
CA SER A 76 -29.77 -6.41 -24.68
C SER A 76 -30.38 -5.05 -24.32
N THR A 77 -29.95 -4.44 -23.21
CA THR A 77 -30.31 -3.07 -22.83
C THR A 77 -29.16 -2.07 -22.98
N GLU A 78 -27.92 -2.54 -23.22
CA GLU A 78 -26.73 -1.73 -23.55
C GLU A 78 -26.39 -1.79 -25.06
N THR A 79 -27.31 -2.32 -25.88
CA THR A 79 -27.07 -2.89 -27.23
C THR A 79 -27.01 -1.94 -28.44
N LYS A 80 -26.98 -0.61 -28.32
CA LYS A 80 -26.82 0.24 -29.54
C LYS A 80 -25.85 1.40 -29.48
N ARG A 81 -25.18 1.64 -28.35
CA ARG A 81 -23.97 2.48 -28.35
C ARG A 81 -22.83 1.59 -27.92
N LYS A 82 -22.14 0.96 -28.89
CA LYS A 82 -20.76 0.52 -28.71
C LYS A 82 -20.05 1.72 -28.11
N SER A 83 -19.84 1.68 -26.81
CA SER A 83 -19.43 2.86 -26.09
C SER A 83 -17.92 2.91 -26.21
N ASP A 84 -17.41 3.94 -26.90
CA ASP A 84 -15.99 4.17 -27.20
C ASP A 84 -15.18 4.54 -25.93
N TRP A 85 -15.50 3.94 -24.79
CA TRP A 85 -14.78 4.19 -23.55
C TRP A 85 -13.39 3.58 -23.63
N LYS A 86 -12.39 4.42 -23.39
CA LYS A 86 -11.03 3.97 -23.09
C LYS A 86 -10.95 3.54 -21.63
N TYR A 87 -10.20 2.49 -21.34
CA TYR A 87 -9.90 2.06 -19.98
C TYR A 87 -8.42 2.24 -19.69
N VAL A 88 -8.11 2.77 -18.52
CA VAL A 88 -6.73 3.01 -18.10
C VAL A 88 -6.56 2.43 -16.72
N PHE A 89 -5.63 1.47 -16.59
CA PHE A 89 -5.19 0.93 -15.32
C PHE A 89 -4.00 1.75 -14.83
N LEU A 90 -4.16 2.50 -13.74
CA LEU A 90 -3.07 3.18 -13.06
C LEU A 90 -2.54 2.27 -11.94
N VAL A 91 -1.32 1.76 -12.08
CA VAL A 91 -0.72 0.85 -11.09
C VAL A 91 0.21 1.64 -10.17
N VAL A 92 -0.11 1.68 -8.87
CA VAL A 92 0.59 2.50 -7.86
C VAL A 92 1.29 1.58 -6.86
N HIS A 93 2.62 1.64 -6.81
CA HIS A 93 3.42 0.80 -5.92
C HIS A 93 3.39 1.28 -4.46
N GLY A 94 3.71 0.38 -3.53
CA GLY A 94 3.87 0.68 -2.11
C GLY A 94 5.20 1.36 -1.76
N THR A 95 5.40 1.60 -0.47
CA THR A 95 6.67 2.09 0.10
C THR A 95 7.80 1.09 -0.20
N TRP A 96 9.01 1.61 -0.49
CA TRP A 96 10.23 0.87 -0.85
C TRP A 96 10.15 0.01 -2.12
N ALA A 97 9.04 0.08 -2.86
CA ALA A 97 8.82 -0.69 -4.08
C ALA A 97 9.24 0.05 -5.36
N GLN A 98 9.83 1.24 -5.26
CA GLN A 98 10.20 2.06 -6.42
C GLN A 98 11.10 1.32 -7.43
N ASN A 99 12.01 0.48 -6.94
CA ASN A 99 12.94 -0.28 -7.78
C ASN A 99 12.47 -1.73 -8.04
N THR A 100 11.29 -2.10 -7.54
CA THR A 100 10.69 -3.39 -7.87
C THR A 100 9.99 -3.29 -9.21
N PRO A 101 10.11 -4.29 -10.11
CA PRO A 101 9.57 -4.13 -11.45
C PRO A 101 8.05 -4.23 -11.49
N TRP A 102 7.41 -5.06 -10.65
CA TRP A 102 6.02 -5.55 -10.83
C TRP A 102 4.95 -4.52 -11.20
N TRP A 103 5.07 -3.26 -10.79
CA TRP A 103 4.10 -2.19 -11.06
C TRP A 103 4.28 -1.50 -12.42
N ALA A 104 5.40 -1.73 -13.11
CA ALA A 104 5.68 -1.15 -14.40
C ALA A 104 4.78 -1.74 -15.50
N SER A 105 4.47 -0.91 -16.51
CA SER A 105 3.48 -1.20 -17.54
C SER A 105 3.80 -2.40 -18.42
N ASP A 106 5.07 -2.75 -18.56
CA ASP A 106 5.57 -3.83 -19.40
C ASP A 106 5.72 -5.17 -18.65
N GLN A 107 5.41 -5.19 -17.36
CA GLN A 107 5.64 -6.35 -16.50
C GLN A 107 4.47 -7.34 -16.48
N PRO A 108 4.71 -8.61 -16.08
CA PRO A 108 3.68 -9.65 -16.08
C PRO A 108 2.39 -9.27 -15.35
N PHE A 109 2.49 -8.56 -14.22
CA PHE A 109 1.32 -8.11 -13.47
C PHE A 109 0.39 -7.22 -14.32
N ALA A 110 0.96 -6.24 -15.03
CA ALA A 110 0.25 -5.33 -15.92
C ALA A 110 -0.32 -6.05 -17.14
N GLN A 111 0.44 -6.98 -17.73
CA GLN A 111 -0.04 -7.80 -18.85
C GLN A 111 -1.28 -8.63 -18.45
N GLN A 112 -1.26 -9.24 -17.27
CA GLN A 112 -2.41 -10.00 -16.76
C GLN A 112 -3.64 -9.13 -16.47
N LEU A 113 -3.46 -7.89 -15.98
CA LEU A 113 -4.57 -6.92 -15.87
C LEU A 113 -5.24 -6.67 -17.22
N LEU A 114 -4.43 -6.43 -18.25
CA LEU A 114 -4.92 -6.16 -19.60
C LEU A 114 -5.64 -7.38 -20.17
N GLU A 115 -5.11 -8.57 -19.95
CA GLU A 115 -5.66 -9.83 -20.44
C GLU A 115 -7.02 -10.11 -19.79
N GLY A 116 -7.11 -9.98 -18.47
CA GLY A 116 -8.38 -10.05 -17.75
C GLY A 116 -9.39 -9.01 -18.25
N SER A 117 -8.95 -7.82 -18.64
CA SER A 117 -9.84 -6.76 -19.13
C SER A 117 -10.47 -7.08 -20.51
N LYS A 118 -9.83 -7.93 -21.34
CA LYS A 118 -10.35 -8.32 -22.65
C LYS A 118 -11.69 -9.07 -22.53
N PHE A 119 -11.85 -9.91 -21.49
CA PHE A 119 -13.06 -10.69 -21.23
C PHE A 119 -14.30 -9.85 -20.91
N ILE A 120 -14.12 -8.61 -20.43
CA ILE A 120 -15.22 -7.67 -20.17
C ILE A 120 -15.49 -6.73 -21.35
N GLY A 121 -15.01 -7.10 -22.55
CA GLY A 121 -15.24 -6.38 -23.80
C GLY A 121 -14.45 -5.08 -23.90
N LYS A 122 -13.44 -4.86 -23.04
CA LYS A 122 -12.64 -3.63 -23.00
C LYS A 122 -11.46 -3.73 -23.96
N LYS A 123 -11.75 -3.60 -25.26
CA LYS A 123 -10.74 -3.70 -26.31
C LYS A 123 -9.69 -2.58 -26.29
N MET A 124 -9.98 -1.46 -25.61
CA MET A 124 -9.08 -0.30 -25.49
C MET A 124 -8.65 -0.08 -24.04
N ALA A 125 -7.93 -1.05 -23.48
CA ALA A 125 -7.32 -0.95 -22.16
C ALA A 125 -5.81 -0.70 -22.28
N GLU A 126 -5.28 0.20 -21.46
CA GLU A 126 -3.83 0.38 -21.27
C GLU A 126 -3.49 0.33 -19.78
N SER A 127 -2.24 -0.01 -19.46
CA SER A 127 -1.70 -0.01 -18.09
C SER A 127 -0.58 1.00 -17.99
N ILE A 128 -0.61 1.85 -16.96
CA ILE A 128 0.36 2.90 -16.70
C ILE A 128 0.87 2.71 -15.28
N GLY A 129 2.16 2.37 -15.15
CA GLY A 129 2.85 2.38 -13.87
C GLY A 129 3.04 3.82 -13.37
N PHE A 130 2.59 4.10 -12.15
CA PHE A 130 2.76 5.39 -11.49
C PHE A 130 3.96 5.33 -10.54
N LYS A 131 5.08 5.91 -10.98
CA LYS A 131 6.31 6.02 -10.19
C LYS A 131 6.21 7.17 -9.19
N TRP A 132 6.57 6.91 -7.94
CA TRP A 132 6.79 7.94 -6.93
C TRP A 132 8.06 7.64 -6.12
N SER A 133 8.36 8.42 -5.07
CA SER A 133 9.59 8.23 -4.28
C SER A 133 9.63 6.87 -3.57
N GLY A 134 8.47 6.39 -3.12
CA GLY A 134 8.39 5.16 -2.32
C GLY A 134 8.76 5.38 -0.86
N GLU A 135 8.93 6.63 -0.41
CA GLU A 135 9.28 6.94 0.97
C GLU A 135 8.09 6.76 1.94
N LEU A 136 8.37 6.59 3.23
CA LEU A 136 7.35 6.29 4.24
C LEU A 136 6.65 7.54 4.82
N ASN A 137 7.22 8.73 4.64
CA ASN A 137 6.70 9.95 5.27
C ASN A 137 5.42 10.48 4.59
N HIS A 138 4.75 11.42 5.23
CA HIS A 138 3.45 11.93 4.76
C HIS A 138 3.62 12.88 3.57
N GLU A 139 4.66 13.70 3.62
CA GLU A 139 4.97 14.75 2.66
C GLU A 139 5.23 14.17 1.26
N ASP A 140 5.96 13.05 1.18
CA ASP A 140 6.19 12.30 -0.04
C ASP A 140 4.90 11.72 -0.63
N ARG A 141 4.01 11.20 0.23
CA ARG A 141 2.69 10.69 -0.19
C ARG A 141 1.80 11.83 -0.70
N GLU A 142 1.84 12.99 -0.06
CA GLU A 142 1.11 14.18 -0.51
C GLU A 142 1.63 14.71 -1.85
N ALA A 143 2.95 14.79 -2.02
CA ALA A 143 3.57 15.18 -3.27
C ALA A 143 3.20 14.20 -4.41
N ALA A 144 3.28 12.89 -4.14
CA ALA A 144 2.87 11.87 -5.08
C ALA A 144 1.38 11.95 -5.43
N ALA A 145 0.51 12.27 -4.46
CA ALA A 145 -0.92 12.44 -4.70
C ALA A 145 -1.18 13.62 -5.65
N LYS A 146 -0.48 14.75 -5.47
CA LYS A 146 -0.57 15.90 -6.38
C LYS A 146 -0.15 15.56 -7.81
N GLU A 147 0.92 14.77 -7.98
CA GLU A 147 1.34 14.30 -9.30
C GLU A 147 0.35 13.30 -9.90
N LEU A 148 -0.23 12.41 -9.09
CA LEU A 148 -1.27 11.49 -9.53
C LEU A 148 -2.53 12.23 -10.02
N VAL A 149 -2.92 13.31 -9.35
CA VAL A 149 -4.01 14.18 -9.80
C VAL A 149 -3.71 14.76 -11.19
N LYS A 150 -2.50 15.28 -11.41
CA LYS A 150 -2.11 15.81 -12.73
C LYS A 150 -2.18 14.73 -13.81
N LEU A 151 -1.81 13.48 -13.49
CA LEU A 151 -1.93 12.35 -14.42
C LEU A 151 -3.39 12.02 -14.72
N ILE A 152 -4.24 11.93 -13.69
CA ILE A 152 -5.68 11.67 -13.82
C ILE A 152 -6.37 12.73 -14.70
N GLU A 153 -6.02 14.01 -14.52
CA GLU A 153 -6.62 15.13 -15.26
C GLU A 153 -6.21 15.19 -16.74
N ARG A 154 -5.23 14.39 -17.20
CA ARG A 154 -4.87 14.30 -18.63
C ARG A 154 -5.86 13.47 -19.43
N PHE A 155 -6.65 12.62 -18.77
CA PHE A 155 -7.62 11.78 -19.45
C PHE A 155 -8.93 12.51 -19.67
N ASP A 156 -9.56 12.26 -20.82
CA ASP A 156 -10.84 12.86 -21.16
C ASP A 156 -12.01 12.24 -20.37
N SER A 157 -13.19 12.83 -20.52
CA SER A 157 -14.41 12.34 -19.88
C SER A 157 -14.92 11.00 -20.43
N LYS A 158 -14.32 10.48 -21.52
CA LYS A 158 -14.60 9.16 -22.11
C LYS A 158 -13.58 8.10 -21.67
N THR A 159 -12.76 8.41 -20.67
CA THR A 159 -11.82 7.47 -20.08
C THR A 159 -12.32 6.96 -18.73
N LYS A 160 -12.29 5.65 -18.54
CA LYS A 160 -12.54 4.98 -17.25
C LYS A 160 -11.20 4.66 -16.59
N ILE A 161 -10.87 5.47 -15.58
CA ILE A 161 -9.66 5.29 -14.79
C ILE A 161 -9.90 4.23 -13.71
N ILE A 162 -9.04 3.23 -13.66
CA ILE A 162 -9.04 2.17 -12.67
C ILE A 162 -7.69 2.18 -11.97
N CYS A 163 -7.66 2.44 -10.67
CA CYS A 163 -6.43 2.40 -9.89
C CYS A 163 -6.24 0.99 -9.30
N VAL A 164 -5.05 0.42 -9.45
CA VAL A 164 -4.60 -0.78 -8.75
C VAL A 164 -3.44 -0.36 -7.86
N SER A 165 -3.61 -0.35 -6.55
CA SER A 165 -2.63 0.22 -5.64
C SER A 165 -2.28 -0.73 -4.52
N HIS A 166 -0.99 -0.79 -4.17
CA HIS A 166 -0.49 -1.66 -3.11
C HIS A 166 -0.02 -0.85 -1.91
N SER A 167 -0.30 -1.34 -0.69
CA SER A 167 0.18 -0.76 0.55
C SER A 167 -0.09 0.75 0.63
N HIS A 168 0.91 1.55 1.00
CA HIS A 168 0.83 3.02 1.04
C HIS A 168 0.57 3.69 -0.32
N GLY A 169 0.77 2.99 -1.44
CA GLY A 169 0.33 3.45 -2.75
C GLY A 169 -1.18 3.72 -2.80
N THR A 170 -1.96 3.02 -1.98
CA THR A 170 -3.41 3.27 -1.88
C THR A 170 -3.71 4.56 -1.13
N ASN A 171 -2.91 4.93 -0.13
CA ASN A 171 -3.08 6.21 0.55
C ASN A 171 -2.86 7.39 -0.43
N ILE A 172 -1.93 7.25 -1.38
CA ILE A 172 -1.72 8.22 -2.47
C ILE A 172 -2.99 8.37 -3.33
N VAL A 173 -3.61 7.25 -3.74
CA VAL A 173 -4.87 7.26 -4.50
C VAL A 173 -5.99 7.94 -3.69
N ASN A 174 -6.08 7.63 -2.39
CA ASN A 174 -7.10 8.23 -1.52
C ASN A 174 -6.89 9.74 -1.37
N MET A 175 -5.67 10.20 -1.15
CA MET A 175 -5.35 11.63 -1.09
C MET A 175 -5.61 12.33 -2.43
N ALA A 176 -5.26 11.69 -3.55
CA ALA A 176 -5.56 12.22 -4.88
C ALA A 176 -7.07 12.41 -5.08
N SER A 177 -7.89 11.48 -4.57
CA SER A 177 -9.35 11.62 -4.61
C SER A 177 -9.85 12.82 -3.77
N GLN A 178 -9.25 13.09 -2.61
CA GLN A 178 -9.59 14.26 -1.79
C GLN A 178 -9.22 15.57 -2.51
N ILE A 179 -8.01 15.65 -3.07
CA ILE A 179 -7.54 16.82 -3.83
C ILE A 179 -8.46 17.11 -5.03
N LEU A 180 -8.84 16.06 -5.78
CA LEU A 180 -9.79 16.19 -6.91
C LEU A 180 -11.14 16.73 -6.43
N ARG A 181 -11.64 16.28 -5.27
CA ARG A 181 -12.89 16.79 -4.69
C ARG A 181 -12.79 18.27 -4.34
N GLU A 182 -11.71 18.68 -3.68
CA GLU A 182 -11.50 20.08 -3.34
C GLU A 182 -11.47 20.98 -4.57
N LYS A 183 -10.83 20.54 -5.66
CA LYS A 183 -10.84 21.25 -6.93
C LYS A 183 -12.25 21.39 -7.50
N GLU A 184 -13.05 20.32 -7.51
CA GLU A 184 -14.44 20.37 -7.97
C GLU A 184 -15.28 21.35 -7.15
N LEU A 185 -15.11 21.35 -5.83
CA LEU A 185 -15.82 22.26 -4.93
C LEU A 185 -15.43 23.73 -5.18
N LYS A 186 -14.13 24.02 -5.35
CA LYS A 186 -13.63 25.37 -5.67
C LYS A 186 -14.15 25.85 -7.03
N GLN A 187 -14.20 24.97 -8.03
CA GLN A 187 -14.76 25.31 -9.34
C GLN A 187 -16.26 25.54 -9.27
N ALA A 188 -17.00 24.74 -8.49
CA ALA A 188 -18.44 24.91 -8.30
C ALA A 188 -18.78 26.22 -7.60
N SER A 189 -18.01 26.64 -6.58
CA SER A 189 -18.24 27.90 -5.86
C SER A 189 -17.95 29.15 -6.70
N GLN A 190 -17.19 29.03 -7.79
CA GLN A 190 -16.88 30.13 -8.70
C GLN A 190 -17.91 30.29 -9.82
N ARG A 191 -18.85 29.33 -10.00
CA ARG A 191 -19.89 29.43 -11.04
C ARG A 191 -21.01 30.37 -10.59
N PRO A 192 -21.50 31.28 -11.45
CA PRO A 192 -22.66 32.11 -11.12
C PRO A 192 -23.86 31.24 -10.76
N HIS A 193 -24.55 31.57 -9.67
CA HIS A 193 -25.71 30.82 -9.18
C HIS A 193 -26.84 30.64 -10.21
N SER A 194 -26.91 31.50 -11.23
CA SER A 194 -27.89 31.42 -12.32
C SER A 194 -27.58 30.36 -13.39
N LEU A 195 -26.41 29.72 -13.33
CA LEU A 195 -25.98 28.65 -14.24
C LEU A 195 -25.63 27.37 -13.47
N LEU A 196 -26.23 27.16 -12.29
CA LEU A 196 -26.15 25.84 -11.66
C LEU A 196 -26.77 24.85 -12.65
N PRO A 197 -25.98 23.91 -13.21
CA PRO A 197 -26.52 22.91 -14.12
C PRO A 197 -27.65 22.22 -13.38
N GLU A 198 -28.82 22.26 -13.97
CA GLU A 198 -30.10 21.77 -13.46
C GLU A 198 -30.00 20.30 -13.05
N ALA A 199 -29.44 20.00 -11.87
CA ALA A 199 -29.17 18.64 -11.40
C ALA A 199 -28.57 17.71 -12.51
N GLU A 200 -27.81 18.28 -13.45
CA GLU A 200 -27.60 17.67 -14.77
C GLU A 200 -26.67 16.45 -14.67
N ASN A 201 -27.35 15.30 -14.71
CA ASN A 201 -26.87 13.98 -15.07
C ASN A 201 -25.81 13.35 -14.14
N PRO A 202 -26.23 12.58 -13.11
CA PRO A 202 -25.32 11.80 -12.24
C PRO A 202 -24.43 10.78 -12.99
N LYS A 203 -24.59 10.59 -14.30
CA LYS A 203 -23.86 9.61 -15.12
C LYS A 203 -22.36 9.92 -15.32
N HIS A 204 -21.87 11.13 -15.01
CA HIS A 204 -20.45 11.50 -15.19
C HIS A 204 -19.75 12.03 -13.92
N ARG A 205 -20.25 11.70 -12.73
CA ARG A 205 -19.75 12.29 -11.47
C ARG A 205 -18.34 11.83 -11.05
N TYR A 206 -17.93 10.62 -11.40
CA TYR A 206 -16.72 10.02 -10.83
C TYR A 206 -15.51 10.20 -11.74
N LYS A 207 -14.41 10.72 -11.20
CA LYS A 207 -13.11 10.79 -11.90
C LYS A 207 -12.38 9.45 -11.89
N ILE A 208 -12.58 8.64 -10.85
CA ILE A 208 -12.01 7.31 -10.72
C ILE A 208 -13.15 6.29 -10.72
N ASP A 209 -13.18 5.39 -11.69
CA ASP A 209 -14.26 4.40 -11.82
C ASP A 209 -14.10 3.24 -10.83
N THR A 210 -12.87 2.84 -10.54
CA THR A 210 -12.59 1.73 -9.61
C THR A 210 -11.24 1.90 -8.93
N VAL A 211 -11.17 1.58 -7.64
CA VAL A 211 -9.92 1.39 -6.91
C VAL A 211 -9.85 -0.05 -6.41
N TYR A 212 -8.78 -0.76 -6.76
CA TYR A 212 -8.38 -2.04 -6.21
C TYR A 212 -7.21 -1.80 -5.25
N ALA A 213 -7.53 -1.72 -3.97
CA ALA A 213 -6.60 -1.49 -2.87
C ALA A 213 -6.08 -2.85 -2.38
N LEU A 214 -4.77 -3.08 -2.45
CA LEU A 214 -4.12 -4.34 -2.07
C LEU A 214 -3.27 -4.09 -0.81
N ALA A 215 -3.57 -4.79 0.29
CA ALA A 215 -2.81 -4.72 1.54
C ALA A 215 -2.66 -3.29 2.10
N THR A 216 -3.73 -2.50 2.03
CA THR A 216 -3.67 -1.08 2.42
C THR A 216 -3.68 -0.89 3.94
N PRO A 217 -2.72 -0.15 4.52
CA PRO A 217 -2.84 0.35 5.88
C PRO A 217 -3.94 1.42 5.95
N VAL A 218 -5.03 1.12 6.66
CA VAL A 218 -6.21 1.99 6.73
C VAL A 218 -6.08 2.99 7.89
N GLU A 219 -5.88 4.26 7.56
CA GLU A 219 -5.93 5.41 8.47
C GLU A 219 -7.07 6.35 8.07
N MET A 220 -8.07 6.46 8.94
CA MET A 220 -9.33 7.15 8.64
C MET A 220 -9.23 8.67 8.69
N THR A 221 -8.31 9.20 9.50
CA THR A 221 -8.15 10.65 9.71
C THR A 221 -7.47 11.32 8.53
N LYS A 222 -6.46 10.67 7.94
CA LYS A 222 -5.63 11.25 6.88
C LYS A 222 -5.95 10.71 5.49
N TYR A 223 -6.23 9.41 5.39
CA TYR A 223 -6.22 8.70 4.10
C TYR A 223 -7.55 8.04 3.77
N TYR A 224 -8.67 8.58 4.24
CA TYR A 224 -9.98 8.07 3.87
C TYR A 224 -10.33 8.47 2.42
N PRO A 225 -10.75 7.53 1.55
CA PRO A 225 -11.09 7.84 0.16
C PRO A 225 -12.29 8.79 0.05
N ASP A 226 -12.21 9.78 -0.84
CA ASP A 226 -13.38 10.59 -1.17
C ASP A 226 -14.25 9.87 -2.20
N MET A 227 -15.29 9.21 -1.67
CA MET A 227 -16.22 8.45 -2.49
C MET A 227 -17.09 9.33 -3.41
N ASN A 228 -17.07 10.67 -3.33
CA ASN A 228 -17.69 11.50 -4.37
C ASN A 228 -16.90 11.46 -5.69
N ILE A 229 -15.60 11.17 -5.61
CA ILE A 229 -14.68 11.07 -6.74
C ILE A 229 -14.51 9.63 -7.21
N ILE A 230 -14.50 8.68 -6.26
CA ILE A 230 -14.34 7.25 -6.54
C ILE A 230 -15.70 6.58 -6.66
N LYS A 231 -15.99 5.94 -7.79
CA LYS A 231 -17.25 5.22 -8.00
C LYS A 231 -17.32 3.93 -7.19
N ARG A 232 -16.27 3.10 -7.19
CA ARG A 232 -16.20 1.79 -6.52
C ARG A 232 -14.83 1.57 -5.88
N PHE A 233 -14.81 0.96 -4.71
CA PHE A 233 -13.59 0.70 -3.96
C PHE A 233 -13.60 -0.75 -3.45
N TYR A 234 -12.56 -1.52 -3.76
CA TYR A 234 -12.37 -2.88 -3.29
C TYR A 234 -11.08 -2.92 -2.46
N ASN A 235 -11.22 -3.23 -1.18
CA ASN A 235 -10.11 -3.36 -0.25
C ASN A 235 -9.79 -4.84 -0.07
N PHE A 236 -8.74 -5.32 -0.75
CA PHE A 236 -8.22 -6.68 -0.58
C PHE A 236 -7.20 -6.70 0.56
N PHE A 237 -7.47 -7.51 1.57
CA PHE A 237 -6.61 -7.65 2.74
C PHE A 237 -6.44 -9.12 3.12
N SER A 238 -5.45 -9.37 3.98
CA SER A 238 -5.11 -10.70 4.51
C SER A 238 -4.83 -10.56 6.01
N PHE A 239 -5.21 -11.55 6.82
CA PHE A 239 -4.84 -11.57 8.24
C PHE A 239 -3.38 -12.01 8.43
N LYS A 240 -2.83 -12.80 7.50
CA LYS A 240 -1.40 -13.14 7.46
C LYS A 240 -0.51 -11.95 7.10
N ASP A 241 -1.07 -10.86 6.59
CA ASP A 241 -0.32 -9.64 6.34
C ASP A 241 -0.01 -8.89 7.65
N GLY A 242 1.12 -9.19 8.29
CA GLY A 242 1.53 -8.50 9.51
C GLY A 242 1.81 -7.00 9.35
N ILE A 243 2.21 -6.57 8.15
CA ILE A 243 2.69 -5.22 7.86
C ILE A 243 1.54 -4.22 7.70
N GLN A 244 0.40 -4.64 7.16
CA GLN A 244 -0.74 -3.77 6.89
C GLN A 244 -1.25 -3.02 8.13
N THR A 245 -1.18 -3.61 9.32
CA THR A 245 -1.60 -2.91 10.55
C THR A 245 -0.49 -2.08 11.18
N VAL A 246 0.76 -2.18 10.70
CA VAL A 246 1.99 -1.62 11.32
C VAL A 246 1.92 -1.74 12.84
N PHE A 247 1.97 -2.99 13.30
CA PHE A 247 1.88 -3.33 14.73
C PHE A 247 0.62 -2.78 15.43
N GLY A 248 -0.53 -2.78 14.75
CA GLY A 248 -1.82 -2.35 15.32
C GLY A 248 -2.14 -0.86 15.22
N THR A 249 -1.25 -0.06 14.64
CA THR A 249 -1.45 1.39 14.41
C THR A 249 -2.55 1.66 13.38
N TYR A 250 -2.64 0.83 12.34
CA TYR A 250 -3.59 0.97 11.24
C TYR A 250 -4.66 -0.11 11.30
N ASN A 251 -5.83 0.21 10.75
CA ASN A 251 -6.88 -0.79 10.53
C ASN A 251 -6.61 -1.56 9.24
N ARG A 252 -7.24 -2.74 9.09
CA ARG A 252 -7.29 -3.48 7.83
C ARG A 252 -8.55 -3.18 7.01
N ILE A 253 -9.64 -2.89 7.72
CA ILE A 253 -11.00 -2.82 7.17
C ILE A 253 -11.41 -1.34 7.12
N TYR A 254 -11.91 -0.91 5.96
CA TYR A 254 -12.57 0.39 5.84
C TYR A 254 -13.99 0.32 6.44
N PRO A 255 -14.49 1.42 7.05
CA PRO A 255 -15.87 1.48 7.53
C PRO A 255 -16.91 1.17 6.44
N LYS A 256 -18.08 0.73 6.90
CA LYS A 256 -19.20 0.37 6.03
C LYS A 256 -19.59 1.54 5.13
N HIS A 257 -19.56 1.31 3.82
CA HIS A 257 -20.01 2.26 2.80
C HIS A 257 -20.57 1.47 1.61
N HIS A 258 -21.72 1.90 1.05
CA HIS A 258 -22.45 1.20 -0.01
C HIS A 258 -21.71 1.05 -1.37
N ARG A 259 -20.45 1.51 -1.45
CA ARG A 259 -19.55 1.40 -2.62
C ARG A 259 -18.14 0.93 -2.26
N ILE A 260 -17.92 0.55 -1.00
CA ILE A 260 -16.68 -0.06 -0.52
C ILE A 260 -16.98 -1.52 -0.24
N SER A 261 -16.15 -2.44 -0.73
CA SER A 261 -16.19 -3.86 -0.36
C SER A 261 -14.87 -4.24 0.29
N ASN A 262 -14.91 -4.77 1.51
CA ASN A 262 -13.74 -5.30 2.20
C ASN A 262 -13.66 -6.80 1.92
N ILE A 263 -12.57 -7.24 1.30
CA ILE A 263 -12.42 -8.59 0.77
C ILE A 263 -11.17 -9.23 1.39
N ARG A 264 -11.37 -10.25 2.22
CA ARG A 264 -10.29 -11.15 2.64
C ARG A 264 -9.89 -12.02 1.45
N ILE A 265 -8.62 -12.03 1.10
CA ILE A 265 -8.13 -12.73 -0.09
C ILE A 265 -7.34 -13.99 0.26
N PHE A 266 -7.59 -15.06 -0.48
CA PHE A 266 -6.79 -16.28 -0.47
C PHE A 266 -6.29 -16.55 -1.90
N LEU A 267 -5.04 -17.00 -2.02
CA LEU A 267 -4.38 -17.36 -3.26
C LEU A 267 -4.00 -18.83 -3.15
N ASP A 268 -4.61 -19.68 -3.97
CA ASP A 268 -4.50 -21.14 -3.89
C ASP A 268 -4.71 -21.67 -2.45
N ASP A 269 -5.82 -21.24 -1.84
CA ASP A 269 -6.23 -21.53 -0.45
C ASP A 269 -5.27 -21.03 0.64
N GLN A 270 -4.23 -20.28 0.29
CA GLN A 270 -3.30 -19.66 1.22
C GLN A 270 -3.57 -18.17 1.39
N GLU A 271 -3.53 -17.68 2.62
CA GLU A 271 -3.51 -16.24 2.85
C GLU A 271 -2.16 -15.65 2.43
N PRO A 272 -2.14 -14.59 1.60
CA PRO A 272 -0.89 -13.96 1.22
C PRO A 272 -0.32 -13.10 2.35
N SER A 273 1.00 -12.99 2.37
CA SER A 273 1.73 -11.94 3.09
C SER A 273 1.60 -10.60 2.36
N HIS A 274 2.14 -9.53 2.97
CA HIS A 274 2.15 -8.19 2.39
C HIS A 274 2.73 -8.14 0.98
N THR A 275 3.83 -8.86 0.74
CA THR A 275 4.58 -8.87 -0.53
C THR A 275 4.07 -9.91 -1.52
N THR A 276 3.20 -10.83 -1.09
CA THR A 276 2.68 -11.91 -1.95
C THR A 276 1.21 -11.70 -2.32
N ILE A 277 0.61 -10.56 -1.94
CA ILE A 277 -0.79 -10.23 -2.25
C ILE A 277 -1.00 -9.76 -3.70
N HIS A 278 0.07 -9.41 -4.42
CA HIS A 278 0.02 -8.92 -5.79
C HIS A 278 0.60 -9.92 -6.82
N PRO A 279 0.27 -11.23 -6.81
CA PRO A 279 0.75 -12.12 -7.85
C PRO A 279 0.00 -11.85 -9.15
N CYS A 280 0.61 -12.26 -10.27
CA CYS A 280 -0.04 -12.30 -11.58
C CYS A 280 -1.41 -13.00 -11.55
N LEU A 281 -1.55 -14.00 -10.67
CA LEU A 281 -2.81 -14.69 -10.46
C LEU A 281 -3.93 -13.73 -10.06
N LEU A 282 -3.72 -12.83 -9.11
CA LEU A 282 -4.76 -11.91 -8.67
C LEU A 282 -5.07 -10.88 -9.75
N SER A 283 -4.06 -10.34 -10.43
CA SER A 283 -4.24 -9.25 -11.39
C SER A 283 -5.12 -9.66 -12.57
N HIS A 284 -5.04 -10.90 -13.04
CA HIS A 284 -5.95 -11.42 -14.06
C HIS A 284 -7.43 -11.28 -13.68
N TRP A 285 -7.75 -11.55 -12.41
CA TRP A 285 -9.14 -11.60 -11.94
C TRP A 285 -9.69 -10.25 -11.51
N LEU A 286 -8.85 -9.28 -11.12
CA LEU A 286 -9.30 -7.97 -10.64
C LEU A 286 -10.36 -7.31 -11.55
N PRO A 287 -10.18 -7.19 -12.88
CA PRO A 287 -11.18 -6.61 -13.78
C PRO A 287 -12.53 -7.35 -13.77
N LEU A 288 -12.52 -8.65 -13.43
CA LEU A 288 -13.65 -9.58 -13.54
C LEU A 288 -14.51 -9.64 -12.28
N VAL A 289 -13.92 -9.39 -11.10
CA VAL A 289 -14.51 -9.57 -9.75
C VAL A 289 -15.97 -9.12 -9.64
N HIS A 290 -16.32 -7.94 -10.15
CA HIS A 290 -17.65 -7.40 -9.93
C HIS A 290 -18.58 -7.44 -11.14
N LYS A 291 -18.13 -7.13 -12.37
CA LYS A 291 -19.07 -7.07 -13.51
C LYS A 291 -19.26 -8.45 -14.14
N TYR A 292 -18.19 -9.20 -14.32
CA TYR A 292 -18.22 -10.44 -15.08
C TYR A 292 -18.71 -11.61 -14.22
N LEU A 293 -18.05 -11.85 -13.09
CA LEU A 293 -18.35 -12.99 -12.24
C LEU A 293 -19.77 -12.89 -11.63
N TRP A 294 -20.18 -11.69 -11.21
CA TRP A 294 -21.54 -11.44 -10.70
C TRP A 294 -22.60 -11.68 -11.78
N LYS A 295 -22.48 -11.07 -12.98
CA LYS A 295 -23.47 -11.24 -14.06
C LYS A 295 -23.62 -12.69 -14.52
N ARG A 296 -22.58 -13.50 -14.37
CA ARG A 296 -22.55 -14.90 -14.79
C ARG A 296 -22.86 -15.88 -13.66
N ASN A 297 -23.10 -15.40 -12.43
CA ASN A 297 -23.30 -16.24 -11.25
C ASN A 297 -22.16 -17.26 -11.03
N ILE A 298 -20.92 -16.88 -11.34
CA ILE A 298 -19.76 -17.78 -11.25
C ILE A 298 -19.22 -17.76 -9.82
N GLY A 299 -18.90 -18.94 -9.27
CA GLY A 299 -18.12 -19.04 -8.03
C GLY A 299 -18.77 -18.40 -6.80
N GLY A 300 -20.10 -18.21 -6.77
CA GLY A 300 -20.78 -17.55 -5.64
C GLY A 300 -20.88 -16.03 -5.75
N PHE A 301 -20.34 -15.42 -6.81
CA PHE A 301 -20.34 -13.97 -7.00
C PHE A 301 -21.73 -13.37 -7.19
N GLN A 302 -22.79 -14.14 -7.47
CA GLN A 302 -24.18 -13.65 -7.46
C GLN A 302 -24.59 -13.03 -6.12
N ASN A 303 -23.91 -13.43 -5.04
CA ASN A 303 -24.11 -12.89 -3.68
C ASN A 303 -23.26 -11.65 -3.40
N PHE A 304 -22.52 -11.13 -4.38
CA PHE A 304 -21.66 -9.97 -4.18
C PHE A 304 -22.46 -8.75 -3.74
N GLN A 305 -22.04 -8.14 -2.63
CA GLN A 305 -22.67 -6.95 -2.08
C GLN A 305 -21.62 -5.93 -1.61
N PHE A 306 -21.81 -4.66 -1.99
CA PHE A 306 -21.04 -3.56 -1.41
C PHE A 306 -21.50 -3.25 0.02
N GLY A 307 -20.58 -2.78 0.85
CA GLY A 307 -20.83 -2.49 2.25
C GLY A 307 -20.74 -3.72 3.16
N GLU A 308 -20.55 -4.90 2.61
CA GLU A 308 -20.35 -6.14 3.35
C GLU A 308 -18.89 -6.63 3.26
N CYS A 309 -18.49 -7.42 4.25
CA CYS A 309 -17.22 -8.14 4.23
C CYS A 309 -17.40 -9.50 3.55
N ALA A 310 -16.40 -9.89 2.78
CA ALA A 310 -16.41 -11.15 2.05
C ALA A 310 -15.04 -11.78 2.00
N GLU A 311 -15.04 -13.06 1.67
CA GLU A 311 -13.88 -13.84 1.30
C GLU A 311 -13.88 -14.05 -0.21
N VAL A 312 -12.72 -13.84 -0.84
CA VAL A 312 -12.46 -14.28 -2.21
C VAL A 312 -11.29 -15.24 -2.18
N ARG A 313 -11.44 -16.40 -2.82
CA ARG A 313 -10.35 -17.33 -3.07
C ARG A 313 -10.08 -17.36 -4.57
N VAL A 314 -8.83 -17.10 -4.94
CA VAL A 314 -8.37 -17.10 -6.32
C VAL A 314 -7.44 -18.29 -6.51
N TYR A 315 -7.57 -18.97 -7.64
CA TYR A 315 -6.86 -20.21 -7.89
C TYR A 315 -6.19 -20.20 -9.25
N LYS A 316 -5.02 -20.84 -9.34
CA LYS A 316 -4.27 -20.96 -10.61
C LYS A 316 -5.06 -21.71 -11.69
N HIS A 317 -5.85 -22.70 -11.28
CA HIS A 317 -6.47 -23.67 -12.21
C HIS A 317 -7.99 -23.81 -12.08
N LYS A 318 -8.69 -22.87 -11.42
CA LYS A 318 -10.16 -22.86 -11.37
C LYS A 318 -10.68 -21.44 -11.18
N VAL A 319 -11.97 -21.25 -11.47
CA VAL A 319 -12.64 -19.96 -11.26
C VAL A 319 -12.56 -19.52 -9.78
N PRO A 320 -12.44 -18.21 -9.50
CA PRO A 320 -12.45 -17.72 -8.13
C PRO A 320 -13.77 -18.01 -7.42
N THR A 321 -13.72 -18.20 -6.11
CA THR A 321 -14.91 -18.34 -5.26
C THR A 321 -15.11 -17.11 -4.40
N TYR A 322 -16.36 -16.76 -4.14
CA TYR A 322 -16.81 -15.65 -3.31
C TYR A 322 -17.76 -16.15 -2.22
N LYS A 323 -17.57 -15.64 -1.00
CA LYS A 323 -18.44 -15.94 0.13
C LYS A 323 -18.59 -14.70 1.02
N LEU A 324 -19.82 -14.30 1.36
CA LEU A 324 -20.05 -13.31 2.40
C LEU A 324 -19.61 -13.87 3.76
N ASP A 325 -18.87 -13.07 4.51
CA ASP A 325 -18.42 -13.45 5.84
C ASP A 325 -18.50 -12.26 6.80
N PRO A 326 -19.61 -12.11 7.55
CA PRO A 326 -19.76 -11.03 8.50
C PRO A 326 -18.82 -11.16 9.71
N ASN A 327 -18.28 -12.37 9.98
CA ASN A 327 -17.38 -12.58 11.12
C ASN A 327 -16.00 -11.96 10.90
N ILE A 328 -15.65 -11.61 9.65
CA ILE A 328 -14.41 -10.91 9.33
C ILE A 328 -14.20 -9.66 10.19
N ILE A 329 -15.27 -8.89 10.47
CA ILE A 329 -15.19 -7.69 11.29
C ILE A 329 -14.78 -8.06 12.71
N ASN A 330 -15.46 -9.04 13.31
CA ASN A 330 -15.18 -9.51 14.66
C ASN A 330 -13.73 -10.05 14.78
N ILE A 331 -13.26 -10.79 13.76
CA ILE A 331 -11.88 -11.31 13.72
C ILE A 331 -10.86 -10.16 13.65
N ALA A 332 -11.10 -9.16 12.81
CA ALA A 332 -10.21 -8.01 12.68
C ALA A 332 -10.16 -7.15 13.95
N GLU A 333 -11.28 -7.00 14.65
CA GLU A 333 -11.35 -6.29 15.93
C GLU A 333 -10.61 -7.07 17.03
N ALA A 334 -10.80 -8.39 17.10
CA ALA A 334 -10.08 -9.24 18.05
C ALA A 334 -8.56 -9.23 17.81
N GLU A 335 -8.12 -9.32 16.55
CA GLU A 335 -6.70 -9.23 16.19
C GLU A 335 -6.11 -7.87 16.61
N LYS A 336 -6.83 -6.77 16.35
CA LYS A 336 -6.39 -5.43 16.74
C LYS A 336 -6.25 -5.31 18.25
N HIS A 337 -7.20 -5.86 19.01
CA HIS A 337 -7.13 -5.86 20.47
C HIS A 337 -5.92 -6.64 20.98
N SER A 338 -5.75 -7.88 20.51
CA SER A 338 -4.61 -8.74 20.89
C SER A 338 -3.25 -8.11 20.56
N ARG A 339 -3.11 -7.49 19.38
CA ARG A 339 -1.89 -6.76 19.02
C ARG A 339 -1.67 -5.55 19.91
N SER A 340 -2.71 -4.78 20.23
CA SER A 340 -2.58 -3.61 21.09
C SER A 340 -2.14 -3.97 22.51
N GLU A 341 -2.56 -5.12 23.03
CA GLU A 341 -2.10 -5.65 24.31
C GLU A 341 -0.65 -6.11 24.24
N GLY A 342 -0.27 -6.85 23.19
CA GLY A 342 1.11 -7.26 22.95
C GLY A 342 2.06 -6.07 22.81
N THR A 343 1.67 -5.04 22.05
CA THR A 343 2.45 -3.81 21.88
C THR A 343 2.58 -3.04 23.19
N ARG A 344 1.50 -2.94 23.99
CA ARG A 344 1.57 -2.34 25.34
C ARG A 344 2.53 -3.09 26.24
N SER A 345 2.48 -4.43 26.22
CA SER A 345 3.39 -5.27 27.00
C SER A 345 4.85 -5.07 26.57
N LEU A 346 5.14 -5.00 25.26
CA LEU A 346 6.50 -4.72 24.77
C LEU A 346 6.98 -3.32 25.18
N MET A 347 6.14 -2.30 25.06
CA MET A 347 6.48 -0.94 25.50
C MET A 347 6.69 -0.86 27.01
N GLU A 348 5.93 -1.62 27.80
CA GLU A 348 6.09 -1.71 29.25
C GLU A 348 7.40 -2.42 29.63
N ILE A 349 7.77 -3.51 28.93
CA ILE A 349 9.05 -4.18 29.09
C ILE A 349 10.21 -3.23 28.73
N GLU A 350 10.12 -2.52 27.61
CA GLU A 350 11.14 -1.55 27.18
C GLU A 350 11.28 -0.41 28.19
N LYS A 351 10.16 0.11 28.70
CA LYS A 351 10.14 1.14 29.74
C LYS A 351 10.79 0.63 31.03
N ASN A 352 10.37 -0.53 31.53
CA ASN A 352 10.93 -1.11 32.76
C ASN A 352 12.44 -1.37 32.64
N TYR A 353 12.89 -1.86 31.49
CA TYR A 353 14.31 -2.06 31.22
C TYR A 353 15.08 -0.73 31.14
N THR A 354 14.49 0.30 30.53
CA THR A 354 15.09 1.64 30.47
C THR A 354 15.17 2.28 31.85
N ASP A 355 14.14 2.10 32.69
CA ASP A 355 14.10 2.63 34.04
C ASP A 355 15.09 1.89 34.96
N GLU A 356 15.22 0.56 34.84
CA GLU A 356 16.24 -0.24 35.54
C GLU A 356 17.67 0.17 35.15
N LEU A 357 17.92 0.42 33.87
CA LEU A 357 19.23 0.90 33.40
C LEU A 357 19.54 2.31 33.89
N LYS A 358 18.55 3.19 34.00
CA LYS A 358 18.73 4.53 34.59
C LYS A 358 19.04 4.43 36.07
N GLU A 359 18.30 3.62 36.82
CA GLU A 359 18.53 3.40 38.25
C GLU A 359 19.95 2.88 38.49
N LYS A 360 20.39 1.85 37.75
CA LYS A 360 21.77 1.34 37.80
C LYS A 360 22.82 2.40 37.45
N PHE A 361 22.54 3.23 36.45
CA PHE A 361 23.45 4.31 36.06
C PHE A 361 23.53 5.44 37.11
N GLU A 362 22.42 5.75 37.79
CA GLU A 362 22.38 6.71 38.89
C GLU A 362 23.08 6.18 40.14
N GLU A 363 22.95 4.87 40.44
CA GLU A 363 23.72 4.19 41.49
C GLU A 363 25.23 4.20 41.17
N GLU A 364 25.61 3.92 39.92
CA GLU A 364 27.01 3.95 39.48
C GLU A 364 27.58 5.38 39.42
N GLN A 365 26.80 6.41 39.09
CA GLN A 365 27.29 7.80 39.14
C GLN A 365 27.59 8.31 40.55
N GLN A 366 27.09 7.65 41.59
CA GLN A 366 27.53 7.89 42.97
C GLN A 366 28.92 7.29 43.26
N ALA A 367 29.48 6.51 42.33
CA ALA A 367 30.84 5.97 42.34
C ALA A 367 31.62 6.48 41.12
N GLU A 368 32.37 7.58 41.27
CA GLU A 368 33.33 8.18 40.30
C GLU A 368 33.02 8.03 38.79
N ILE A 369 32.70 9.18 38.16
CA ILE A 369 32.33 9.39 36.75
C ILE A 369 33.11 8.48 35.75
N PRO A 370 32.43 7.61 34.98
CA PRO A 370 33.07 6.85 33.90
C PRO A 370 33.40 7.77 32.73
N ASP A 371 34.55 7.55 32.09
CA ASP A 371 34.91 8.30 30.88
C ASP A 371 33.91 8.03 29.72
N ILE A 372 33.83 8.99 28.79
CA ILE A 372 32.93 9.03 27.62
C ILE A 372 32.90 7.71 26.83
N GLN A 373 34.00 6.95 26.77
CA GLN A 373 34.08 5.66 26.08
C GLN A 373 33.16 4.60 26.71
N THR A 374 33.00 4.63 28.04
CA THR A 374 32.12 3.70 28.77
C THR A 374 30.65 3.98 28.46
N ALA A 375 30.25 5.25 28.36
CA ALA A 375 28.89 5.64 27.99
C ALA A 375 28.54 5.22 26.54
N VAL A 376 29.49 5.31 25.61
CA VAL A 376 29.30 4.86 24.22
C VAL A 376 29.19 3.33 24.14
N ALA A 377 30.02 2.60 24.88
CA ALA A 377 29.97 1.13 24.94
C ALA A 377 28.64 0.63 25.51
N LEU A 378 28.10 1.29 26.55
CA LEU A 378 26.82 0.94 27.15
C LEU A 378 25.66 1.13 26.17
N LYS A 379 25.66 2.24 25.42
CA LYS A 379 24.64 2.50 24.38
C LYS A 379 24.65 1.44 23.28
N LEU A 380 25.84 1.01 22.83
CA LEU A 380 26.00 -0.04 21.84
C LEU A 380 25.54 -1.41 22.37
N TYR A 381 25.84 -1.71 23.64
CA TYR A 381 25.42 -2.94 24.29
C TYR A 381 23.89 -3.03 24.42
N ILE A 382 23.23 -1.95 24.88
CA ILE A 382 21.76 -1.89 24.99
C ILE A 382 21.11 -2.12 23.63
N THR A 383 21.62 -1.45 22.58
CA THR A 383 21.11 -1.60 21.20
C THR A 383 21.18 -3.07 20.77
N LYS A 384 22.31 -3.74 21.03
CA LYS A 384 22.54 -5.13 20.63
C LYS A 384 21.72 -6.16 21.41
N VAL A 385 21.45 -5.91 22.70
CA VAL A 385 20.59 -6.77 23.53
C VAL A 385 19.13 -6.67 23.06
N CYS A 386 18.66 -5.47 22.71
CA CYS A 386 17.33 -5.27 22.15
C CYS A 386 17.16 -6.00 20.81
N GLU A 387 18.14 -5.92 19.91
CA GLU A 387 18.13 -6.62 18.61
C GLU A 387 18.06 -8.15 18.75
N ASN A 388 18.79 -8.75 19.68
CA ASN A 388 18.81 -10.20 19.87
C ASN A 388 17.54 -10.76 20.53
N LYS A 389 16.85 -10.01 21.40
CA LYS A 389 15.58 -10.49 21.97
C LYS A 389 14.42 -10.40 20.99
N ILE A 390 14.43 -9.40 20.09
CA ILE A 390 13.43 -9.25 19.03
C ILE A 390 13.50 -10.43 18.03
N SER A 391 14.66 -11.05 17.83
CA SER A 391 14.79 -12.21 16.92
C SER A 391 14.39 -13.55 17.56
N THR A 392 14.13 -13.59 18.87
CA THR A 392 13.78 -14.80 19.62
C THR A 392 12.27 -14.91 19.89
N ILE A 393 11.51 -13.85 19.61
CA ILE A 393 10.04 -13.77 19.66
C ILE A 393 9.52 -13.83 18.23
#